data_AF-A0A5C6RS79-F1
#
_entry.id   AF-A0A5C6RS79-F1
#
_cell.length_a   1.000
_cell.length_b   1.000
_cell.length_c   1.000
_cell.angle_alpha   90.00
_cell.angle_beta   90.00
_cell.angle_gamma   90.00
#
_symmetry.space_group_name_H-M   'P 1'
#
loop_
_entity.id
_entity.type
_entity.pdbx_description
1 polymer ?
#
loop_
_entity_poly.entity_id
_entity_poly.type
_entity_poly.pdbx_seq_one_letter_code
_entity_poly.pdbx_strand_id
1 'polypeptide(L)' 'MQINQHAMLSVAPMMDWTDRFCRGFHRVLSRRALLYTEMVTAPAIIHGPRDRLLRR' A
#
# COMPACT_ATOMS: atom_id res chain seq x y z
N MET A 1 -9.27 4.58 14.85
CA MET A 1 -8.30 3.67 14.20
C MET A 1 -7.17 3.39 15.19
N GLN A 2 -7.11 2.19 15.79
CA GLN A 2 -5.93 1.79 16.53
C GLN A 2 -4.81 1.53 15.53
N ILE A 3 -3.79 2.39 15.50
CA ILE A 3 -2.59 2.09 14.74
C ILE A 3 -1.84 1.05 15.57
N ASN A 4 -2.11 -0.22 15.27
CA ASN A 4 -1.45 -1.39 15.85
C ASN A 4 0.08 -1.22 15.74
N GLN A 5 0.87 -1.99 16.49
CA GLN A 5 2.34 -1.90 16.71
C GLN A 5 3.27 -1.67 15.48
N HIS A 6 2.72 -1.59 14.28
CA HIS A 6 3.34 -1.26 12.99
C HIS A 6 3.49 0.24 12.70
N ALA A 7 3.02 1.13 13.57
CA ALA A 7 3.02 2.59 13.35
C ALA A 7 4.41 3.25 13.43
N MET A 8 5.40 2.59 14.05
CA MET A 8 6.71 3.19 14.31
C MET A 8 7.51 3.45 13.02
N LEU A 9 7.29 2.62 11.99
CA LEU A 9 7.93 2.74 10.70
C LEU A 9 6.93 2.41 9.59
N SER A 10 6.84 3.28 8.60
CA SER A 10 6.00 3.07 7.41
C SER A 10 6.77 3.35 6.12
N VAL A 11 6.34 2.70 5.04
CA VAL A 11 6.80 2.99 3.68
C VAL A 11 5.74 3.83 2.99
N ALA A 12 6.11 5.03 2.58
CA ALA A 12 5.22 5.97 1.91
C ALA A 12 4.64 5.40 0.60
N PRO A 13 3.39 5.74 0.24
CA PRO A 13 2.83 5.40 -1.07
C PRO A 13 3.58 6.17 -2.16
N MET A 14 4.06 5.45 -3.18
CA MET A 14 4.78 6.03 -4.31
C MET A 14 4.31 5.35 -5.61
N MET A 15 3.87 6.15 -6.57
CA MET A 15 3.49 5.69 -7.91
C MET A 15 4.65 4.95 -8.57
N ASP A 16 4.34 3.88 -9.30
CA ASP A 16 5.26 3.01 -10.05
C ASP A 16 6.32 2.30 -9.20
N TRP A 17 6.34 2.53 -7.89
CA TRP A 17 7.32 1.96 -6.98
C TRP A 17 6.70 1.04 -5.96
N THR A 18 5.67 1.50 -5.24
CA THR A 18 5.03 0.70 -4.17
C THR A 18 4.07 -0.36 -4.70
N ASP A 19 4.51 -1.09 -5.72
CA ASP A 19 3.80 -2.21 -6.31
C ASP A 19 3.86 -3.48 -5.40
N ARG A 20 3.32 -4.59 -5.91
CA ARG A 20 3.34 -5.89 -5.21
C ARG A 20 4.76 -6.39 -4.95
N PHE A 21 5.68 -6.25 -5.89
CA PHE A 21 7.03 -6.81 -5.81
C PHE A 21 7.89 -6.03 -4.83
N CYS A 22 7.83 -4.70 -4.89
CA CYS A 22 8.49 -3.80 -3.96
C CYS A 22 7.99 -4.02 -2.52
N ARG A 23 6.68 -4.11 -2.31
CA ARG A 23 6.13 -4.43 -0.98
C ARG A 23 6.54 -5.83 -0.51
N GLY A 24 6.69 -6.79 -1.43
CA GLY A 24 7.24 -8.12 -1.15
C GLY A 24 8.68 -8.05 -0.64
N PHE A 25 9.53 -7.28 -1.33
CA PHE A 25 10.91 -7.02 -0.92
C PHE A 25 10.98 -6.33 0.45
N HIS A 26 10.21 -5.26 0.67
CA HIS A 26 10.15 -4.58 1.97
C HIS A 26 9.67 -5.51 3.10
N ARG A 27 8.82 -6.50 2.80
CA ARG A 27 8.37 -7.50 3.79
C ARG A 27 9.49 -8.47 4.21
N VAL A 28 10.45 -8.75 3.33
CA VAL A 28 11.67 -9.50 3.68
C VAL A 28 12.53 -8.69 4.64
N LEU A 29 12.65 -7.37 4.41
CA LEU A 29 13.43 -6.48 5.28
C LEU A 29 12.80 -6.26 6.65
N SER A 30 11.47 -6.14 6.72
CA SER A 30 10.76 -5.95 7.98
C SER A 30 9.39 -6.60 7.98
N ARG A 31 9.14 -7.40 9.03
CA ARG A 31 7.83 -7.99 9.30
C ARG A 31 6.84 -6.98 9.89
N ARG A 32 7.34 -5.88 10.48
CA ARG A 32 6.55 -4.94 11.28
C ARG A 32 6.35 -3.58 10.62
N ALA A 33 7.03 -3.26 9.53
CA ALA A 33 6.80 -2.00 8.83
C ALA A 33 5.39 -1.96 8.21
N LEU A 34 4.73 -0.80 8.35
CA LEU A 34 3.46 -0.54 7.68
C LEU A 34 3.71 -0.18 6.21
N LEU A 35 3.08 -0.92 5.29
CA LEU A 35 3.30 -0.76 3.85
C LEU A 35 2.03 -0.24 3.19
N TYR A 36 2.11 0.95 2.60
CA TYR A 36 1.03 1.49 1.76
C TYR A 36 1.13 0.94 0.34
N THR A 37 -0.01 0.82 -0.33
CA THR A 37 -0.09 0.58 -1.78
C THR A 37 0.15 1.88 -2.53
N GLU A 38 0.27 1.80 -3.86
CA GLU A 38 0.23 2.98 -4.73
C GLU A 38 -1.04 3.81 -4.47
N MET A 39 -0.93 5.11 -4.72
CA MET A 39 -2.04 6.04 -4.57
C MET A 39 -3.10 5.75 -5.64
N VAL A 40 -4.34 5.53 -5.21
CA VAL A 40 -5.51 5.43 -6.10
C VAL A 40 -6.42 6.62 -5.85
N THR A 41 -6.75 7.36 -6.90
CA THR A 41 -7.57 8.57 -6.77
C THR A 41 -9.04 8.20 -6.55
N ALA A 42 -9.75 9.02 -5.77
CA ALA A 42 -11.17 8.80 -5.49
C ALA A 42 -12.04 8.73 -6.77
N PRO A 43 -11.85 9.58 -7.80
CA PRO A 43 -12.61 9.46 -9.05
C PRO A 43 -12.37 8.14 -9.78
N ALA A 44 -11.14 7.61 -9.76
CA ALA A 44 -10.83 6.31 -10.36
C ALA A 44 -11.55 5.17 -9.65
N ILE A 45 -11.70 5.23 -8.33
CA ILE A 45 -12.48 4.26 -7.57
C ILE A 45 -13.99 4.41 -7.88
N ILE A 46 -14.50 5.64 -7.98
CA ILE A 46 -15.95 5.86 -8.17
C ILE A 46 -16.40 5.39 -9.55
N HIS A 47 -15.64 5.73 -10.60
CA HIS A 47 -16.05 5.54 -12.00
C HIS A 47 -15.30 4.40 -12.72
N GLY A 48 -14.24 3.86 -12.12
CA GLY A 48 -13.41 2.82 -12.72
C GLY A 48 -13.66 1.42 -12.15
N PRO A 49 -12.88 0.41 -12.60
CA PRO A 49 -13.02 -0.97 -12.16
C PRO A 49 -12.48 -1.16 -10.74
N ARG A 50 -13.34 -0.95 -9.73
CA ARG A 50 -13.00 -1.03 -8.29
C ARG A 50 -12.26 -2.30 -7.91
N ASP A 51 -12.71 -3.45 -8.40
CA ASP A 51 -12.13 -4.75 -8.06
C ASP A 51 -10.68 -4.88 -8.55
N ARG A 52 -10.32 -4.19 -9.63
CA ARG A 52 -8.93 -4.13 -10.11
C ARG A 52 -8.10 -3.14 -9.29
N LEU A 53 -8.68 -1.99 -8.95
CA LEU A 53 -7.98 -0.89 -8.27
C LEU A 53 -7.76 -1.13 -6.77
N LEU A 54 -8.63 -1.91 -6.12
CA LEU A 54 -8.55 -2.23 -4.69
C LEU A 54 -8.00 -3.64 -4.42
N ARG A 55 -7.50 -4.33 -5.46
CA ARG A 55 -6.91 -5.66 -5.32
C ARG A 55 -5.54 -5.54 -4.64
N ARG A 56 -5.31 -6.37 -3.62
CA ARG A 56 -4.11 -6.32 -2.77
C ARG A 56 -2.90 -7.10 -3.32
#